data_AF-A0A963PS65-F1
#
_entry.id   AF-A0A963PS65-F1
#
_cell.length_a   1.000
_cell.length_b   1.000
_cell.length_c   1.000
_cell.angle_alpha   90.00
_cell.angle_beta   90.00
_cell.angle_gamma   90.00
#
_symmetry.space_group_name_H-M   'P 1'
#
loop_
_entity.id
_entity.type
_entity.pdbx_description
1 polymer ?
#
loop_
_entity_poly.entity_id
_entity_poly.type
_entity_poly.pdbx_seq_one_letter_code
_entity_poly.pdbx_strand_id
1 'polypeptide(L)' 'MTDLATPENFLSLRTHQQGERIESRLETTAIDGLSAGEVVVRNRYAGVNYKDSLAILGRARIIETYPRTAGIELVG' A
#
# COMPACT_ATOMS: atom_id res chain seq x y z
N MET A 1 20.84 10.33 -13.79
CA MET A 1 20.15 9.18 -14.40
C MET A 1 19.40 8.45 -13.30
N THR A 2 18.08 8.35 -13.38
CA THR A 2 17.32 7.49 -12.46
C THR A 2 17.49 6.06 -12.95
N ASP A 3 17.92 5.17 -12.06
CA ASP A 3 17.88 3.72 -12.32
C ASP A 3 16.45 3.31 -12.68
N LEU A 4 16.27 2.73 -13.87
CA LEU A 4 14.98 2.31 -14.44
C LEU A 4 14.67 0.85 -14.15
N ALA A 5 15.59 0.09 -13.53
CA ALA A 5 15.31 -1.28 -13.17
C ALA A 5 14.20 -1.34 -12.11
N THR A 6 13.29 -2.31 -12.26
CA THR A 6 12.32 -2.62 -11.21
C THR A 6 13.06 -3.16 -10.00
N PRO A 7 12.93 -2.55 -8.81
CA PRO A 7 13.64 -3.01 -7.63
C PRO A 7 13.04 -4.32 -7.12
N GLU A 8 13.85 -5.17 -6.48
CA GLU A 8 13.37 -6.39 -5.81
C GLU A 8 12.44 -6.07 -4.64
N ASN A 9 12.64 -4.92 -3.98
CA ASN A 9 11.90 -4.50 -2.80
C ASN A 9 11.56 -3.00 -2.84
N PHE A 10 10.46 -2.62 -2.20
CA PHE A 10 10.02 -1.23 -2.06
C PHE A 10 9.35 -0.99 -0.71
N LEU A 11 9.32 0.26 -0.26
CA LEU A 11 8.56 0.65 0.93
C LEU A 11 7.08 0.77 0.59
N SER A 12 6.22 0.20 1.43
CA SER A 12 4.78 0.36 1.32
C SER A 12 4.11 0.56 2.68
N LEU A 13 3.00 1.31 2.72
CA LEU A 13 2.18 1.43 3.91
C LEU A 13 1.27 0.20 4.00
N ARG A 14 1.60 -0.73 4.89
CA ARG A 14 0.91 -2.01 5.04
C ARG A 14 -0.04 -1.95 6.22
N THR A 15 -1.32 -2.19 5.94
CA THR A 15 -2.37 -2.32 6.94
C THR A 15 -2.58 -3.79 7.28
N HIS A 16 -2.59 -4.07 8.58
CA HIS A 16 -2.75 -5.38 9.18
C HIS A 16 -3.95 -5.39 10.11
N GLN A 17 -4.56 -6.56 10.27
CA GLN A 17 -5.56 -6.81 11.29
C GLN A 17 -4.98 -7.77 12.34
N GLN A 18 -4.97 -7.35 13.59
CA GLN A 18 -4.56 -8.15 14.75
C GLN A 18 -5.75 -8.27 15.70
N GLY A 19 -6.50 -9.36 15.59
CA GLY A 19 -7.79 -9.50 16.26
C GLY A 19 -8.77 -8.43 15.77
N GLU A 20 -9.26 -7.60 16.68
CA GLU A 20 -10.17 -6.48 16.36
C GLU A 20 -9.43 -5.18 15.99
N ARG A 21 -8.11 -5.13 16.16
CA ARG A 21 -7.32 -3.92 15.94
C ARG A 21 -6.79 -3.86 14.51
N ILE A 22 -7.03 -2.73 13.87
CA ILE A 22 -6.39 -2.38 12.59
C ILE A 22 -5.18 -1.50 12.87
N GLU A 23 -4.05 -1.87 12.28
CA GLU A 23 -2.80 -1.11 12.40
C GLU A 23 -2.12 -0.98 11.05
N SER A 24 -1.54 0.19 10.78
CA SER A 24 -0.74 0.41 9.57
C SER A 24 0.68 0.83 9.91
N ARG A 25 1.64 0.34 9.14
CA ARG A 25 3.06 0.67 9.29
C ARG A 25 3.77 0.62 7.95
N LEU A 26 4.84 1.41 7.81
CA LEU A 26 5.71 1.29 6.64
C LEU A 26 6.52 0.00 6.75
N GLU A 27 6.49 -0.79 5.70
CA GLU A 27 7.21 -2.06 5.61
C GLU A 27 7.95 -2.16 4.27
N THR A 28 9.11 -2.81 4.29
CA THR A 28 9.75 -3.29 3.06
C THR A 28 8.94 -4.46 2.51
N THR A 29 8.51 -4.35 1.26
CA THR A 29 7.69 -5.32 0.54
C THR A 29 8.44 -5.77 -0.70
N ALA A 30 8.47 -7.07 -0.95
CA ALA A 30 9.06 -7.62 -2.16
C ALA A 30 8.13 -7.35 -3.37
N ILE A 31 8.72 -7.13 -4.55
CA ILE A 31 7.98 -6.78 -5.76
C ILE A 31 7.03 -7.90 -6.21
N ASP A 32 7.41 -9.15 -5.95
CA ASP A 32 6.60 -10.36 -6.17
C ASP A 32 5.42 -10.47 -5.19
N GLY A 33 5.41 -9.69 -4.10
CA GLY A 33 4.31 -9.57 -3.15
C GLY A 33 3.18 -8.65 -3.61
N LEU A 34 3.29 -8.03 -4.79
CA LEU A 34 2.20 -7.28 -5.40
C LEU A 34 1.04 -8.22 -5.80
N SER A 35 -0.19 -7.69 -5.74
CA SER A 35 -1.32 -8.39 -6.34
C SER A 35 -1.09 -8.55 -7.85
N ALA A 36 -1.61 -9.65 -8.42
CA ALA A 36 -1.51 -9.88 -9.85
C ALA A 36 -2.08 -8.69 -10.65
N GLY A 37 -1.36 -8.29 -11.70
CA GLY A 37 -1.68 -7.17 -12.56
C GLY A 37 -0.78 -7.12 -13.79
N GLU A 38 -1.05 -6.20 -14.71
CA GLU A 38 -0.36 -6.12 -16.01
C GLU A 38 0.78 -5.10 -16.03
N VAL A 39 0.69 -4.07 -15.18
CA VAL A 39 1.60 -2.93 -15.17
C VAL A 39 2.12 -2.68 -13.76
N VAL A 40 3.45 -2.52 -13.66
CA VAL A 40 4.11 -2.05 -12.45
C VAL A 40 4.45 -0.58 -12.62
N VAL A 41 3.92 0.26 -11.71
CA VAL A 41 4.18 1.71 -11.72
C VAL A 41 5.09 2.06 -10.54
N ARG A 42 6.21 2.72 -10.84
CA ARG A 42 7.07 3.30 -9.80
C ARG A 42 6.46 4.60 -9.30
N ASN A 43 5.70 4.54 -8.22
CA ASN A 43 5.05 5.70 -7.64
C ASN A 43 6.06 6.81 -7.22
N ARG A 44 5.80 8.05 -7.65
CA ARG A 44 6.51 9.27 -7.25
C ARG A 44 5.72 10.12 -6.26
N TYR A 45 4.39 10.13 -6.39
CA TYR A 45 3.48 10.91 -5.58
C TYR A 45 2.21 10.11 -5.28
N ALA A 46 1.78 10.11 -4.03
CA ALA A 46 0.51 9.52 -3.61
C ALA A 46 -0.48 10.62 -3.19
N GLY A 47 -1.73 10.48 -3.60
CA GLY A 47 -2.83 11.27 -3.06
C GLY A 47 -3.20 10.75 -1.66
N VAL A 48 -3.51 11.67 -0.73
CA VAL A 48 -3.99 11.31 0.61
C VAL A 48 -5.42 11.81 0.75
N ASN A 49 -6.35 10.87 0.92
CA ASN A 49 -7.77 11.16 1.07
C ASN A 49 -8.26 10.86 2.48
N TYR A 50 -9.40 11.45 2.84
CA TYR A 50 -10.03 11.18 4.13
C TYR A 50 -10.37 9.68 4.32
N LYS A 51 -10.79 9.00 3.26
CA LYS A 51 -11.08 7.56 3.28
C LYS A 51 -9.84 6.71 3.59
N ASP A 52 -8.64 7.16 3.23
CA ASP A 52 -7.42 6.43 3.53
C ASP A 52 -7.16 6.44 5.05
N SER A 53 -7.40 7.58 5.70
CA SER A 53 -7.34 7.68 7.17
C SER A 53 -8.37 6.77 7.85
N LEU A 54 -9.60 6.71 7.32
CA LEU A 54 -10.61 5.79 7.85
C LEU A 54 -10.20 4.32 7.67
N ALA A 55 -9.60 3.98 6.54
CA ALA A 55 -9.14 2.61 6.23
C ALA A 55 -8.01 2.16 7.16
N ILE A 56 -6.95 2.97 7.30
CA ILE A 56 -5.77 2.62 8.11
C ILE A 56 -6.06 2.60 9.62
N LEU A 57 -7.09 3.32 10.07
CA LEU A 57 -7.57 3.34 11.45
C LEU A 57 -8.70 2.34 11.71
N GLY A 58 -9.14 1.57 10.71
CA GLY A 58 -10.25 0.62 10.84
C GLY A 58 -11.61 1.25 11.15
N ARG A 59 -11.81 2.53 10.84
CA ARG A 59 -13.04 3.29 11.16
C ARG A 59 -14.13 3.20 10.09
N ALA A 60 -13.81 2.59 8.95
CA ALA A 60 -14.77 2.27 7.90
C ALA A 60 -14.38 0.96 7.21
N ARG A 61 -15.38 0.22 6.72
CA ARG A 61 -15.19 -1.04 6.00
C ARG A 61 -14.74 -0.76 4.55
N ILE A 62 -13.48 -0.38 4.40
CA ILE A 62 -12.83 -0.06 3.11
C ILE A 62 -11.87 -1.17 2.69
N ILE A 63 -11.03 -1.64 3.61
CA ILE A 63 -10.15 -2.80 3.39
C ILE A 63 -10.90 -4.04 3.86
N GLU A 64 -11.05 -5.01 2.96
CA GLU A 64 -11.78 -6.25 3.25
C GLU A 64 -10.86 -7.43 3.58
N THR A 65 -9.62 -7.39 3.10
CA THR A 65 -8.63 -8.47 3.24
C THR A 65 -7.32 -7.92 3.76
N TYR A 66 -6.72 -8.57 4.76
CA TYR A 66 -5.46 -8.18 5.37
C TYR A 66 -4.39 -9.28 5.18
N PRO A 67 -3.10 -8.93 5.08
CA PRO A 67 -2.56 -7.58 5.00
C PRO A 67 -2.76 -6.91 3.63
N ARG A 68 -2.91 -5.58 3.59
CA ARG A 68 -3.13 -4.80 2.36
C ARG A 68 -2.27 -3.55 2.31
N THR A 69 -1.80 -3.18 1.13
CA THR A 69 -1.17 -1.87 0.91
C THR A 69 -2.24 -0.77 0.83
N ALA A 70 -2.10 0.27 1.64
CA ALA A 70 -3.05 1.38 1.72
C ALA A 70 -2.78 2.47 0.66
N GLY A 71 -3.81 3.28 0.38
CA GLY A 71 -3.81 4.33 -0.63
C GLY A 71 -4.28 3.82 -2.00
N ILE A 72 -5.04 4.66 -2.72
CA ILE A 72 -5.61 4.29 -4.03
C ILE A 72 -5.32 5.31 -5.15
N GLU A 73 -4.58 6.38 -4.84
CA GLU A 73 -4.24 7.44 -5.80
C GLU A 73 -2.71 7.56 -5.90
N LEU A 74 -2.19 7.51 -7.12
CA LEU A 74 -0.76 7.57 -7.40
C LEU A 74 -0.46 8.30 -8.72
N VAL A 75 0.76 8.82 -8.82
CA VAL A 75 1.38 9.31 -10.06
C VAL A 75 2.82 8.78 -10.09
N GLY A 76 3.25 8.21 -11.22
CA GLY A 76 4.56 7.57 -11.39
C GLY A 76 5.22 7.88 -12.72
#